data_AF-A0A8R1IEH5-F1
#
_entry.id   AF-A0A8R1IEH5-F1
#
_cell.length_a   1.000
_cell.length_b   1.000
_cell.length_c   1.000
_cell.angle_alpha   90.00
_cell.angle_beta   90.00
_cell.angle_gamma   90.00
#
_symmetry.space_group_name_H-M   'P 1'
#
loop_
_entity.id
_entity.type
_entity.pdbx_description
1 polymer ?
#
loop_
_entity_poly.entity_id
_entity_poly.type
_entity_poly.pdbx_seq_one_letter_code
_entity_poly.pdbx_strand_id
1 'polypeptide(L)'
;MEEGKMQKYLLAMIDEICKNWVSDANKMIRAARHLESAAQNYIQKSKMIKVGWAAGAGGGGFLYTWLTEQTNPEDVKNFLSSNPEFSKMTCHTISIPITSPFTLDTIE
;
A
#
# COMPACT_ATOMS: atom_id res chain seq x y z
N MET A 1 13.23 11.83 -14.44
CA MET A 1 14.34 10.92 -14.05
C MET A 1 14.02 10.03 -12.84
N GLU A 2 12.99 10.33 -12.02
CA GLU A 2 12.65 9.54 -10.82
C GLU A 2 11.75 8.32 -11.08
N GLU A 3 10.79 8.39 -12.01
CA GLU A 3 9.86 7.28 -12.30
C GLU A 3 10.58 5.99 -12.71
N GLY A 4 11.54 6.08 -13.64
CA GLY A 4 12.30 4.90 -14.08
C GLY A 4 13.19 4.28 -13.00
N LYS A 5 13.66 5.07 -12.02
CA LYS A 5 14.38 4.53 -10.85
C LYS A 5 13.44 3.79 -9.92
N MET A 6 12.26 4.36 -9.65
CA MET A 6 11.24 3.73 -8.82
C MET A 6 10.83 2.38 -9.38
N GLN A 7 10.44 2.33 -10.66
CA GLN A 7 10.02 1.10 -11.32
C GLN A 7 11.09 0.00 -11.20
N LYS A 8 12.37 0.35 -11.36
CA LYS A 8 13.48 -0.58 -11.16
C LYS A 8 13.55 -1.14 -9.73
N TYR A 9 13.30 -0.33 -8.70
CA TYR A 9 13.28 -0.79 -7.30
C TYR A 9 12.11 -1.74 -7.03
N LEU A 10 10.93 -1.45 -7.56
CA LEU A 10 9.77 -2.34 -7.40
C LEU A 10 10.00 -3.68 -8.08
N LEU A 11 10.51 -3.68 -9.31
CA LEU A 11 10.85 -4.92 -10.02
C LEU A 11 11.91 -5.73 -9.29
N ALA A 12 12.94 -5.07 -8.75
CA ALA A 12 13.97 -5.74 -7.94
C ALA A 12 13.39 -6.34 -6.66
N MET A 13 12.45 -5.65 -6.01
CA MET A 13 11.78 -6.16 -4.81
C MET A 13 10.89 -7.37 -5.13
N ILE A 14 10.18 -7.36 -6.26
CA ILE A 14 9.33 -8.48 -6.69
C ILE A 14 10.17 -9.69 -7.08
N ASP A 15 11.26 -9.47 -7.80
CA ASP A 15 12.21 -10.52 -8.15
C ASP A 15 12.80 -11.18 -6.88
N GLU A 16 13.19 -10.36 -5.90
CA GLU A 16 13.63 -10.82 -4.58
C GLU A 16 12.54 -11.65 -3.88
N ILE A 17 11.30 -11.13 -3.80
CA ILE A 17 10.13 -11.83 -3.23
C ILE A 17 9.96 -13.20 -3.89
N CYS A 18 9.86 -13.26 -5.21
CA CYS A 18 9.62 -14.48 -5.96
C CYS A 18 10.73 -15.51 -5.77
N LYS A 19 12.00 -15.08 -5.76
CA LYS A 19 13.16 -15.97 -5.62
C LYS A 19 13.30 -16.53 -4.21
N ASN A 20 13.15 -15.69 -3.20
CA ASN A 20 13.58 -16.04 -1.84
C ASN A 20 12.42 -16.29 -0.89
N TRP A 21 11.22 -15.76 -1.18
CA TRP A 21 10.18 -15.61 -0.17
C TRP A 21 8.85 -16.34 -0.47
N VAL A 22 8.68 -16.98 -1.63
CA VAL A 22 7.43 -17.72 -1.95
C VAL A 22 7.54 -19.23 -1.67
N SER A 23 8.65 -19.70 -1.09
CA SER A 23 8.94 -21.14 -0.92
C SER A 23 8.23 -21.83 0.25
N ASP A 24 7.81 -21.10 1.29
CA ASP A 24 7.09 -21.65 2.44
C ASP A 24 6.15 -20.60 3.07
N ALA A 25 5.22 -21.05 3.91
CA ALA A 25 4.20 -20.19 4.51
C ALA A 25 4.79 -19.00 5.28
N ASN A 26 5.82 -19.18 6.11
CA ASN A 26 6.42 -18.10 6.90
C ASN A 26 7.14 -17.06 6.04
N LYS A 27 7.62 -17.47 4.86
CA LYS A 27 8.22 -16.56 3.90
C LYS A 27 7.19 -15.85 3.05
N MET A 28 6.08 -16.50 2.66
CA MET A 28 4.98 -15.86 1.92
C MET A 28 4.35 -14.72 2.73
N ILE A 29 4.24 -14.93 4.03
CA ILE A 29 3.89 -13.97 5.08
C ILE A 29 4.75 -12.69 4.96
N ARG A 30 6.07 -12.83 4.85
CA ARG A 30 7.00 -11.70 4.66
C ARG A 30 6.90 -11.07 3.26
N ALA A 31 6.71 -11.89 2.23
CA ALA A 31 6.50 -11.42 0.86
C ALA A 31 5.29 -10.47 0.75
N ALA A 32 4.17 -10.83 1.38
CA ALA A 32 2.98 -9.97 1.42
C ALA A 32 3.25 -8.63 2.08
N ARG A 33 3.97 -8.62 3.22
CA ARG A 33 4.34 -7.38 3.92
C ARG A 33 5.26 -6.47 3.10
N HIS A 34 6.19 -7.05 2.33
CA HIS A 34 7.02 -6.27 1.42
C HIS A 34 6.20 -5.64 0.28
N LEU A 35 5.24 -6.38 -0.26
CA LEU A 35 4.32 -5.87 -1.28
C LEU A 35 3.48 -4.69 -0.76
N GLU A 36 2.88 -4.83 0.44
CA GLU A 36 2.12 -3.77 1.11
C GLU A 36 2.96 -2.51 1.32
N SER A 37 4.21 -2.68 1.77
CA SER A 37 5.14 -1.57 2.00
C SER A 37 5.53 -0.86 0.71
N ALA A 38 5.67 -1.59 -0.39
CA ALA A 38 5.93 -0.97 -1.70
C ALA A 38 4.72 -0.22 -2.22
N ALA A 39 3.52 -0.81 -2.13
CA ALA A 39 2.28 -0.14 -2.51
C ALA A 39 2.10 1.17 -1.73
N GLN A 40 2.34 1.15 -0.41
CA GLN A 40 2.31 2.37 0.42
C GLN A 40 3.27 3.45 -0.10
N ASN A 41 4.54 3.08 -0.35
CA ASN A 41 5.55 4.02 -0.83
C ASN A 41 5.16 4.61 -2.20
N TYR A 42 4.62 3.79 -3.09
CA TYR A 42 4.19 4.21 -4.42
C TYR A 42 3.03 5.20 -4.36
N ILE A 43 1.97 4.85 -3.64
CA ILE A 43 0.79 5.71 -3.48
C ILE A 43 1.18 7.03 -2.78
N GLN A 44 2.09 6.98 -1.81
CA GLN A 44 2.58 8.17 -1.12
C GLN A 44 3.39 9.09 -2.03
N LYS A 45 4.27 8.54 -2.87
CA LYS A 45 5.04 9.31 -3.87
C LYS A 45 4.15 9.91 -4.95
N SER A 46 3.05 9.24 -5.30
CA SER A 46 2.01 9.77 -6.19
C SER A 46 1.14 10.85 -5.53
N LYS A 47 1.44 11.24 -4.27
CA LYS A 47 0.72 12.28 -3.48
C LYS A 47 -0.78 12.00 -3.30
N MET A 48 -1.16 10.73 -3.37
CA MET A 48 -2.56 10.28 -3.23
C MET A 48 -3.01 10.15 -1.78
N ILE A 49 -2.06 10.00 -0.84
CA ILE A 49 -2.34 9.75 0.58
C ILE A 49 -1.63 10.74 1.49
N LYS A 50 -2.28 11.12 2.60
CA LYS A 50 -1.68 11.88 3.71
C LYS A 50 -0.88 10.94 4.63
N VAL A 51 -1.44 9.77 4.95
CA VAL A 51 -0.81 8.77 5.81
C VAL A 51 -1.18 7.36 5.34
N GLY A 52 -0.26 6.42 5.54
CA GLY A 52 -0.49 4.99 5.29
C GLY A 52 0.01 4.16 6.48
N TRP A 53 -0.71 3.08 6.77
CA TRP A 53 -0.37 2.15 7.84
C TRP A 53 -0.62 0.71 7.38
N ALA A 54 0.45 -0.07 7.30
CA ALA A 54 0.37 -1.51 7.08
C ALA A 54 0.03 -2.21 8.40
N ALA A 55 -1.16 -2.79 8.47
CA ALA A 55 -1.66 -3.53 9.62
C ALA A 55 -1.65 -5.03 9.34
N GLY A 56 -1.14 -5.81 10.30
CA GLY A 56 -1.14 -7.27 10.23
C GLY A 56 -0.06 -7.87 11.13
N ALA A 57 -0.25 -9.13 11.53
CA ALA A 57 0.67 -9.86 12.42
C ALA A 57 1.94 -10.40 11.71
N GLY A 58 2.26 -9.83 10.54
CA GLY A 58 3.40 -10.25 9.71
C GLY A 58 3.03 -11.21 8.58
N GLY A 59 1.78 -11.69 8.52
CA GLY A 59 1.30 -12.76 7.63
C GLY A 59 0.81 -12.40 6.23
N GLY A 60 0.95 -11.14 5.85
CA GLY A 60 -0.04 -10.46 5.02
C GLY A 60 -1.09 -9.77 5.90
N GLY A 61 -1.75 -8.77 5.34
CA GLY A 61 -2.66 -7.92 6.07
C GLY A 61 -3.34 -6.88 5.19
N PHE A 62 -3.55 -5.71 5.77
CA PHE A 62 -4.26 -4.60 5.14
C PHE A 62 -3.37 -3.37 5.16
N LEU A 63 -3.25 -2.72 4.00
CA LEU A 63 -2.73 -1.37 3.94
C LEU A 63 -3.91 -0.39 4.12
N TYR A 64 -3.97 0.26 5.28
CA TYR A 64 -4.90 1.36 5.51
C TYR A 64 -4.28 2.66 5.04
N THR A 65 -5.04 3.44 4.27
CA THR A 65 -4.59 4.74 3.78
C THR A 65 -5.61 5.82 4.07
N TRP A 66 -5.11 6.97 4.51
CA TRP A 66 -5.90 8.20 4.55
C TRP A 66 -5.60 9.01 3.30
N LEU A 67 -6.62 9.20 2.46
CA LEU A 67 -6.46 9.89 1.19
C LEU A 67 -6.23 11.39 1.40
N THR A 68 -5.57 12.05 0.44
CA THR A 68 -5.61 13.51 0.36
C THR A 68 -7.01 13.96 -0.05
N GLU A 69 -7.38 15.19 0.28
CA GLU A 69 -8.73 15.72 0.00
C GLU A 69 -9.08 15.74 -1.49
N GLN A 70 -8.06 15.75 -2.35
CA GLN A 70 -8.18 15.78 -3.80
C GLN A 70 -8.22 14.39 -4.44
N THR A 71 -7.91 13.34 -3.67
CA THR A 71 -7.81 11.97 -4.22
C THR A 71 -9.11 11.22 -4.03
N ASN A 72 -9.69 10.75 -5.14
CA ASN A 72 -10.82 9.84 -5.09
C ASN A 72 -10.33 8.42 -4.76
N PRO A 73 -11.04 7.63 -3.91
CA PRO A 73 -10.70 6.23 -3.69
C PRO A 73 -10.53 5.41 -4.98
N GLU A 74 -11.29 5.72 -6.03
CA GLU A 74 -11.17 5.02 -7.32
C GLU A 74 -9.86 5.33 -8.02
N ASP A 75 -9.24 6.50 -7.79
CA ASP A 75 -7.93 6.84 -8.36
C ASP A 75 -6.82 5.93 -7.81
N VAL A 76 -6.88 5.62 -6.51
CA VAL A 76 -5.94 4.69 -5.87
C VAL A 76 -6.14 3.27 -6.41
N LYS A 77 -7.39 2.85 -6.57
CA LYS A 77 -7.72 1.54 -7.15
C LYS A 77 -7.27 1.42 -8.60
N ASN A 78 -7.48 2.46 -9.40
CA ASN A 78 -7.01 2.54 -10.77
C ASN A 78 -5.48 2.52 -10.83
N PHE A 79 -4.82 3.28 -9.95
CA PHE A 79 -3.36 3.29 -9.84
C PHE A 79 -2.81 1.90 -9.55
N LEU A 80 -3.33 1.22 -8.51
CA LEU A 80 -2.90 -0.14 -8.18
C LEU A 80 -3.18 -1.13 -9.32
N SER A 81 -4.35 -1.04 -9.95
CA SER A 81 -4.73 -1.93 -11.06
C SER A 81 -3.90 -1.70 -12.33
N SER A 82 -3.42 -0.47 -12.54
CA SER A 82 -2.58 -0.10 -13.70
C SER A 82 -1.13 -0.59 -13.56
N ASN A 83 -0.72 -1.02 -12.37
CA ASN A 83 0.61 -1.57 -12.10
C ASN A 83 0.47 -3.10 -11.93
N PRO A 84 0.91 -3.92 -12.92
CA PRO A 84 0.79 -5.38 -12.88
C PRO A 84 1.31 -6.01 -11.58
N GLU A 85 2.30 -5.37 -10.96
CA GLU A 85 2.91 -5.71 -9.69
C GLU A 85 1.92 -5.77 -8.52
N PHE A 86 0.90 -4.92 -8.53
CA PHE A 86 -0.13 -4.83 -7.49
C PHE A 86 -1.45 -5.47 -7.92
N SER A 87 -1.49 -6.15 -9.08
CA SER A 87 -2.71 -6.74 -9.68
C SER A 87 -3.48 -7.72 -8.77
N LYS A 88 -2.83 -8.26 -7.73
CA LYS A 88 -3.44 -9.16 -6.75
C LYS A 88 -3.99 -8.46 -5.50
N MET A 89 -3.73 -7.16 -5.34
CA MET A 89 -4.29 -6.38 -4.23
C MET A 89 -5.74 -6.00 -4.54
N THR A 90 -6.63 -6.17 -3.56
CA THR A 90 -8.00 -5.66 -3.64
C THR A 90 -8.11 -4.36 -2.85
N CYS A 91 -8.85 -3.39 -3.38
CA CYS A 91 -9.06 -2.09 -2.75
C CYS A 91 -10.49 -2.02 -2.21
N HIS A 92 -10.63 -1.70 -0.92
CA HIS A 92 -11.92 -1.57 -0.24
C HIS A 92 -12.00 -0.22 0.45
N THR A 93 -13.14 0.46 0.31
CA THR A 93 -13.40 1.76 0.94
C THR A 93 -14.32 1.55 2.15
N ILE A 94 -13.90 2.05 3.31
CA ILE A 94 -14.72 2.06 4.53
C ILE A 94 -15.02 3.51 4.87
N SER A 95 -16.30 3.87 4.93
CA SER A 95 -16.73 5.18 5.41
C SER A 95 -17.03 5.09 6.89
N ILE A 96 -16.24 5.77 7.71
CA ILE A 96 -16.49 5.86 9.16
C ILE A 96 -17.40 7.07 9.38
N PRO A 97 -18.67 6.88 9.80
CA PRO A 97 -19.53 8.00 10.16
C PRO A 97 -18.95 8.69 11.39
N ILE A 98 -18.57 9.95 11.22
CA ILE A 98 -18.12 10.79 12.32
C ILE A 98 -19.37 11.25 13.09
N THR A 99 -19.72 10.56 14.17
CA THR A 99 -20.71 11.07 15.13
C THR A 99 -20.02 11.95 16.17
N SER A 100 -20.59 13.14 16.41
CA SER A 100 -19.98 14.17 17.25
C SER A 100 -20.00 13.81 18.75
N PRO A 101 -18.97 14.18 19.54
CA PRO A 101 -17.67 14.71 19.13
C PRO A 101 -16.54 13.67 19.29
N PHE A 102 -15.57 13.70 18.38
CA PHE A 102 -14.30 13.00 18.52
C PHE A 102 -13.14 13.97 18.28
N THR A 103 -12.04 13.78 19.02
CA THR A 103 -10.84 14.61 18.92
C THR A 103 -9.77 13.84 18.16
N LEU A 104 -9.26 14.44 17.09
CA LEU A 104 -8.03 14.02 16.42
C LEU A 104 -6.92 14.94 16.91
N ASP A 105 -6.10 14.48 17.85
CA ASP A 105 -4.92 15.22 18.28
C ASP A 105 -3.93 15.25 17.10
N THR A 106 -3.76 16.42 16.50
CA THR A 106 -2.65 16.71 15.58
C THR A 106 -1.40 16.87 16.44
N ILE A 107 -0.48 15.92 16.34
CA ILE A 107 0.88 16.07 16.86
C ILE A 107 1.58 17.10 15.97
N GLU A 108 1.91 18.26 16.54
CA GLU A 108 2.77 19.30 15.94
C GLU A 108 4.22 18.82 15.77
#